data_AF-A0A1G9XQN5-F1
#
_entry.id   AF-A0A1G9XQN5-F1
#
_cell.length_a   1.000
_cell.length_b   1.000
_cell.length_c   1.000
_cell.angle_alpha   90.00
_cell.angle_beta   90.00
_cell.angle_gamma   90.00
#
_symmetry.space_group_name_H-M   'P 1'
#
loop_
_entity.id
_entity.type
_entity.pdbx_description
1 polymer ?
#
loop_
_entity_poly.entity_id
_entity_poly.type
_entity_poly.pdbx_seq_one_letter_code
_entity_poly.pdbx_strand_id
1 'polypeptide(L)' 'MDEGDVVADMERVRTGDDRVDSVIASIEGLEGLPVEEHVAAFEQAHDELRRALDAAPTDGPPDQA' A
#
# COMPACT_ATOMS: atom_id res chain seq x y z
N MET A 1 9.78 -30.79 0.65
CA MET A 1 8.92 -29.63 0.41
C MET A 1 9.87 -28.46 0.37
N ASP A 2 9.93 -27.77 -0.76
CA ASP A 2 10.78 -26.59 -0.95
C ASP A 2 10.02 -25.41 -0.32
N GLU A 3 10.54 -24.85 0.77
CA GLU A 3 9.94 -23.69 1.46
C GLU A 3 10.07 -22.39 0.65
N GLY A 4 10.70 -22.41 -0.54
CA GLY A 4 10.87 -21.25 -1.41
C GLY A 4 9.68 -20.91 -2.31
N ASP A 5 8.70 -21.82 -2.45
CA ASP A 5 7.58 -21.68 -3.40
C ASP A 5 6.30 -21.09 -2.76
N VAL A 6 6.18 -21.10 -1.43
CA VAL A 6 4.94 -20.66 -0.74
C VAL A 6 4.73 -19.14 -0.72
N VAL A 7 5.75 -18.35 -1.06
CA VAL A 7 5.64 -16.88 -1.18
C VAL A 7 5.37 -16.40 -2.60
N ALA A 8 5.53 -17.27 -3.61
CA ALA A 8 5.34 -16.92 -5.01
C ALA A 8 3.85 -16.79 -5.41
N ASP A 9 2.94 -17.33 -4.59
CA ASP A 9 1.50 -17.42 -4.84
C ASP A 9 0.64 -16.67 -3.81
N MET A 10 1.22 -15.71 -3.05
CA MET A 10 0.39 -14.62 -2.53
C MET A 10 0.02 -13.75 -3.73
N GLU A 11 -1.09 -14.10 -4.38
CA GLU A 11 -1.70 -13.35 -5.47
C GLU A 11 -1.56 -11.84 -5.20
N ARG A 12 -0.69 -11.17 -5.99
CA ARG A 12 -0.34 -9.75 -5.85
C ARG A 12 -1.56 -8.97 -5.43
N VAL A 13 -1.54 -8.39 -4.22
CA VAL A 13 -2.75 -7.82 -3.62
C VAL A 13 -3.27 -6.71 -4.54
N ARG A 14 -4.46 -6.90 -5.10
CA ARG A 14 -5.18 -5.92 -5.91
C ARG A 14 -6.41 -5.47 -5.15
N THR A 15 -6.42 -4.19 -4.81
CA THR A 15 -7.51 -3.54 -4.09
C THR A 15 -8.56 -2.97 -5.03
N GLY A 16 -8.23 -2.82 -6.32
CA GLY A 16 -9.11 -2.22 -7.32
C GLY A 16 -9.10 -0.68 -7.32
N ASP A 17 -8.32 -0.06 -6.42
CA ASP A 17 -8.01 1.36 -6.46
C ASP A 17 -6.59 1.54 -7.01
N ASP A 18 -6.48 2.19 -8.18
CA ASP A 18 -5.22 2.39 -8.89
C ASP A 18 -4.15 3.08 -8.02
N ARG A 19 -4.56 3.97 -7.09
CA ARG A 19 -3.62 4.67 -6.20
C ARG A 19 -3.09 3.72 -5.14
N VAL A 20 -3.98 2.95 -4.51
CA VAL A 20 -3.58 1.97 -3.48
C VAL A 20 -2.73 0.85 -4.10
N ASP A 21 -3.09 0.39 -5.30
CA ASP A 21 -2.34 -0.64 -6.02
C ASP A 21 -0.94 -0.15 -6.43
N SER A 22 -0.77 1.14 -6.73
CA SER A 22 0.54 1.75 -6.97
C SER A 22 1.41 1.76 -5.72
N VAL A 23 0.83 2.08 -4.56
CA VAL A 23 1.55 2.07 -3.27
C VAL A 23 2.00 0.65 -2.91
N ILE A 24 1.12 -0.34 -3.09
CA ILE A 24 1.45 -1.76 -2.85
C ILE A 24 2.62 -2.19 -3.75
N ALA A 25 2.59 -1.85 -5.04
CA ALA A 25 3.68 -2.18 -5.95
C ALA A 25 5.02 -1.53 -5.54
N SER A 26 4.98 -0.31 -4.98
CA SER A 26 6.17 0.36 -4.45
C SER A 26 6.77 -0.38 -3.25
N ILE A 27 5.92 -0.94 -2.37
CA ILE A 27 6.36 -1.69 -1.18
C ILE A 27 6.91 -3.07 -1.60
N GLU A 28 6.27 -3.76 -2.53
CA GLU A 28 6.76 -5.03 -3.10
C GLU A 28 8.17 -4.86 -3.73
N GLY A 29 8.48 -3.69 -4.27
CA GLY A 29 9.80 -3.36 -4.81
C GLY A 29 10.91 -3.19 -3.76
N LEU A 30 10.60 -3.14 -2.46
CA LEU A 30 11.57 -2.89 -1.40
C LEU A 30 12.41 -4.12 -1.02
N GLU A 31 11.94 -5.33 -1.34
CA GLU A 31 12.63 -6.58 -0.96
C GLU A 31 14.08 -6.65 -1.49
N GLY A 32 14.39 -5.93 -2.57
CA GLY A 32 15.73 -5.83 -3.15
C GLY A 32 16.58 -4.63 -2.67
N LEU A 33 16.04 -3.76 -1.81
CA LEU A 33 16.69 -2.54 -1.35
C LEU A 33 17.28 -2.67 0.07
N PRO A 34 18.31 -1.88 0.41
CA PRO A 34 18.79 -1.76 1.78
C PRO A 34 17.68 -1.34 2.75
N VAL A 35 17.73 -1.88 3.98
CA VAL A 35 16.70 -1.63 5.02
C VAL A 35 16.62 -0.16 5.39
N GLU A 36 17.72 0.58 5.29
CA GLU A 36 17.77 2.03 5.53
C GLU A 36 16.88 2.81 4.55
N GLU A 37 16.65 2.28 3.34
CA GLU A 37 15.79 2.90 2.33
C GLU A 37 14.30 2.56 2.56
N HIS A 38 14.00 1.48 3.29
CA HIS A 38 12.62 1.03 3.52
C HIS A 38 11.83 2.06 4.32
N VAL A 39 12.45 2.69 5.32
CA VAL A 39 11.77 3.67 6.18
C VAL A 39 11.23 4.83 5.36
N ALA A 40 12.06 5.42 4.49
CA ALA A 40 11.65 6.54 3.65
C ALA A 40 10.52 6.14 2.67
N ALA A 41 10.60 4.93 2.11
CA ALA A 41 9.56 4.43 1.21
C ALA A 41 8.24 4.16 1.95
N PHE A 42 8.27 3.62 3.17
CA PHE A 42 7.08 3.41 4.00
C PHE A 42 6.44 4.74 4.43
N GLU A 43 7.24 5.74 4.79
CA GLU A 43 6.73 7.08 5.12
C GLU A 43 6.04 7.73 3.92
N GLN A 44 6.66 7.64 2.73
CA GLN A 44 6.05 8.14 1.50
C GLN A 44 4.74 7.41 1.18
N ALA A 45 4.72 6.08 1.26
CA ALA A 45 3.53 5.27 1.05
C ALA A 45 2.40 5.67 2.02
N HIS A 46 2.72 5.88 3.29
CA HIS A 46 1.75 6.32 4.30
C HIS A 46 1.17 7.69 3.96
N ASP A 47 2.01 8.65 3.58
CA ASP A 47 1.57 10.00 3.21
C ASP A 47 0.67 10.00 1.97
N GLU A 48 0.98 9.16 0.97
CA GLU A 48 0.16 9.01 -0.24
C GLU A 48 -1.22 8.42 0.07
N LEU A 49 -1.27 7.36 0.89
CA LEU A 49 -2.52 6.76 1.34
C LEU A 49 -3.36 7.75 2.16
N ARG A 50 -2.72 8.49 3.07
CA ARG A 50 -3.41 9.53 3.86
C ARG A 50 -4.02 10.60 2.96
N ARG A 51 -3.25 11.10 1.98
CA ARG A 51 -3.76 12.10 1.01
C ARG A 51 -4.90 11.55 0.18
N ALA A 52 -4.85 10.28 -0.21
CA ALA A 52 -5.94 9.63 -0.95
C ALA A 52 -7.23 9.59 -0.12
N LEU A 53 -7.12 9.26 1.18
CA LEU A 53 -8.25 9.29 2.12
C LEU A 53 -8.78 10.71 2.37
N ASP A 54 -7.89 11.69 2.56
CA ASP A 54 -8.28 13.10 2.78
C ASP A 54 -8.95 13.71 1.53
N ALA A 55 -8.60 13.23 0.33
CA ALA A 55 -9.17 13.67 -0.94
C ALA A 55 -10.48 12.97 -1.31
N ALA A 56 -10.78 11.82 -0.69
CA ALA A 56 -12.07 11.18 -0.86
C ALA A 56 -13.14 12.06 -0.20
N PRO A 57 -14.26 12.40 -0.88
CA PRO A 57 -15.37 13.00 -0.19
C PRO A 57 -15.79 12.04 0.92
N THR A 58 -15.79 12.50 2.17
CA THR A 58 -16.49 11.80 3.25
C THR A 58 -17.94 11.69 2.82
N ASP A 59 -18.30 10.56 2.22
CA ASP A 59 -19.69 10.16 2.04
C ASP A 59 -20.17 9.59 3.38
N GLY A 60 -20.10 10.46 4.40
CA GLY A 60 -20.69 10.26 5.71
C GLY A 60 -22.00 11.05 5.72
N PRO A 61 -23.09 10.52 6.32
CA PRO A 61 -24.31 11.30 6.48
C PRO A 61 -23.97 12.64 7.15
N PRO A 62 -24.53 13.77 6.65
CA PRO A 62 -24.25 15.06 7.24
C PRO A 62 -24.69 15.01 8.71
N ASP A 63 -23.73 15.29 9.59
CA ASP A 63 -23.93 15.84 10.93
C ASP A 63 -25.12 15.23 11.70
N GLN A 64 -24.88 14.18 12.50
CA GLN A 64 -25.83 13.81 13.55
C GLN A 64 -25.80 14.89 14.63
N ALA A 65 -26.73 15.83 14.49
CA ALA A 65 -27.07 16.92 15.41
C ALA A 65 -27.41 16.46 16.84
#